data_AF-A0A0D2MC36-F1
#
_entry.id   AF-A0A0D2MC36-F1
#
_cell.length_a   1.000
_cell.length_b   1.000
_cell.length_c   1.000
_cell.angle_alpha   90.00
_cell.angle_beta   90.00
_cell.angle_gamma   90.00
#
_symmetry.space_group_name_H-M   'P 1'
#
loop_
_entity.id
_entity.type
_entity.pdbx_description
1 polymer ?
#
loop_
_entity_poly.entity_id
_entity_poly.type
_entity_poly.pdbx_seq_one_letter_code
_entity_poly.pdbx_strand_id
1 'polypeptide(L)'
;MFDLEKRYEGVKQKLGKLEEEKAETRANKEAVPSQITAPLDLAVIMHTRQDVYKFMSVLPKPIDRLRQPKLDPVGLSSMDLKSYIAADPQLKEVASNLLCLPGRISWCSSDHVHGIALGPMHLFNGTEYTTWTEGSEFIPLYGRTFHLFYTTRRGLVFYAGLYKAIDIRTQCPEGISAQQIDHIFWPALAEALTSGSDLTKSLKNVLSDLYHKGALRVEPLGLQCVKFDLDIYTILKNRFSVFQSAMKSVGKREANFPEASMPGNLPISKKKKIH
;
A
#
# COMPACT_ATOMS: atom_id res chain seq x y z
N MET A 1 -9.77 -54.88 -16.06
CA MET A 1 -8.95 -54.07 -16.99
C MET A 1 -9.84 -53.09 -17.77
N PHE A 2 -10.88 -53.56 -18.48
CA PHE A 2 -11.84 -52.71 -19.22
C PHE A 2 -12.51 -51.56 -18.43
N ASP A 3 -12.87 -51.76 -17.15
CA ASP A 3 -13.54 -50.69 -16.37
C ASP A 3 -12.58 -49.54 -15.99
N LEU A 4 -11.27 -49.81 -15.93
CA LEU A 4 -10.26 -48.81 -15.58
C LEU A 4 -9.95 -47.88 -16.76
N GLU A 5 -9.84 -48.45 -17.98
CA GLU A 5 -9.65 -47.68 -19.22
C GLU A 5 -10.84 -46.75 -19.49
N LYS A 6 -12.06 -47.23 -19.28
CA LYS A 6 -13.27 -46.42 -19.44
C LYS A 6 -13.32 -45.24 -18.47
N ARG A 7 -12.88 -45.43 -17.22
CA ARG A 7 -12.77 -44.35 -16.23
C ARG A 7 -11.66 -43.37 -16.59
N TYR A 8 -10.51 -43.86 -17.07
CA TYR A 8 -9.39 -43.02 -17.49
C TYR A 8 -9.78 -42.10 -18.65
N GLU A 9 -10.41 -42.64 -19.70
CA GLU A 9 -10.89 -41.83 -20.82
C GLU A 9 -11.96 -40.81 -20.38
N GLY A 10 -12.84 -41.20 -19.44
CA GLY A 10 -13.81 -40.27 -18.86
C GLY A 10 -13.17 -39.09 -18.10
N VAL A 11 -12.06 -39.33 -17.38
CA VAL A 11 -11.30 -38.27 -16.69
C VAL A 11 -10.58 -37.38 -17.69
N LYS A 12 -9.95 -37.96 -18.71
CA LYS A 12 -9.24 -37.22 -19.76
C LYS A 12 -10.18 -36.28 -20.52
N GLN A 13 -11.38 -36.74 -20.84
CA GLN A 13 -12.39 -35.93 -21.52
C GLN A 13 -12.92 -34.79 -20.63
N LYS A 14 -13.07 -35.02 -19.33
CA LYS A 14 -13.43 -33.96 -18.36
C LYS A 14 -12.33 -32.93 -18.21
N LEU A 15 -11.06 -33.35 -18.19
CA LEU A 15 -9.92 -32.45 -18.10
C LEU A 15 -9.84 -31.53 -19.32
N GLY A 16 -10.03 -32.06 -20.53
CA GLY A 16 -10.05 -31.25 -21.76
C GLY A 16 -11.15 -30.17 -21.74
N LYS A 17 -12.36 -30.51 -21.29
CA LYS A 17 -13.45 -29.52 -21.14
C LYS A 17 -13.13 -28.43 -20.12
N LEU A 18 -12.49 -28.79 -19.01
CA LEU A 18 -12.04 -27.84 -17.98
C LEU A 18 -10.95 -26.89 -18.51
N GLU A 19 -10.06 -27.38 -19.36
CA GLU A 19 -9.03 -26.55 -19.99
C GLU A 19 -9.63 -25.58 -21.03
N GLU A 20 -10.61 -26.02 -21.83
CA GLU A 20 -11.36 -25.16 -22.75
C GLU A 20 -12.16 -24.08 -22.00
N GLU A 21 -12.92 -24.46 -20.97
CA GLU A 21 -13.70 -23.51 -20.16
C GLU A 21 -12.80 -22.49 -19.44
N LYS A 22 -11.62 -22.92 -18.98
CA LYS A 22 -10.60 -22.04 -18.40
C LYS A 22 -10.01 -21.08 -19.45
N ALA A 23 -9.76 -21.56 -20.66
CA ALA A 23 -9.26 -20.73 -21.76
C ALA A 23 -10.31 -19.70 -22.20
N GLU A 24 -11.58 -20.09 -22.31
CA GLU A 24 -12.70 -19.20 -22.62
C GLU A 24 -12.93 -18.18 -21.51
N THR A 25 -12.86 -18.58 -20.24
CA THR A 25 -12.95 -17.64 -19.10
C THR A 25 -11.79 -16.65 -19.09
N ARG A 26 -10.58 -17.07 -19.49
CA ARG A 26 -9.42 -16.19 -19.61
C ARG A 26 -9.59 -15.21 -20.78
N ALA A 27 -10.00 -15.69 -21.95
CA ALA A 27 -10.30 -14.86 -23.11
C ALA A 27 -11.41 -13.85 -22.79
N ASN A 28 -12.47 -14.28 -22.09
CA ASN A 28 -13.56 -13.41 -21.65
C ASN A 28 -13.11 -12.40 -20.58
N LYS A 29 -12.19 -12.76 -19.67
CA LYS A 29 -11.57 -11.82 -18.73
C LYS A 29 -10.68 -10.79 -19.42
N GLU A 30 -9.94 -11.20 -20.45
CA GLU A 30 -9.12 -10.31 -21.28
C GLU A 30 -10.01 -9.45 -22.21
N ALA A 31 -11.20 -9.94 -22.57
CA ALA A 31 -12.21 -9.25 -23.36
C ALA A 31 -13.27 -8.49 -22.53
N VAL A 32 -13.22 -8.54 -21.19
CA VAL A 32 -14.00 -7.64 -20.33
C VAL A 32 -13.60 -6.24 -20.77
N PRO A 33 -14.53 -5.46 -21.34
CA PRO A 33 -14.12 -4.34 -22.14
C PRO A 33 -13.31 -3.35 -21.31
N SER A 34 -12.19 -2.92 -21.88
CA SER A 34 -11.52 -1.66 -21.59
C SER A 34 -12.46 -0.44 -21.68
N GLN A 35 -13.77 -0.63 -21.95
CA GLN A 35 -14.81 0.37 -22.15
C GLN A 35 -15.30 1.06 -20.87
N ILE A 36 -14.62 0.87 -19.73
CA ILE A 36 -14.58 1.95 -18.74
C ILE A 36 -13.47 2.95 -19.13
N THR A 37 -13.39 3.30 -20.41
CA THR A 37 -12.95 4.63 -20.83
C THR A 37 -14.13 5.55 -20.56
N ALA A 38 -14.27 5.99 -19.31
CA ALA A 38 -15.00 7.21 -19.05
C ALA A 38 -14.41 8.28 -20.00
N PRO A 39 -15.23 9.13 -20.64
CA PRO A 39 -14.75 10.17 -21.53
C PRO A 39 -13.85 11.10 -20.72
N LEU A 40 -12.54 10.87 -20.82
CA LEU A 40 -11.47 11.63 -20.18
C LEU A 40 -11.11 12.88 -21.01
N ASP A 41 -12.01 13.29 -21.91
CA ASP A 41 -11.91 14.52 -22.71
C ASP A 41 -12.22 15.80 -21.91
N LEU A 42 -12.51 15.67 -20.61
CA LEU A 42 -12.46 16.81 -19.71
C LEU A 42 -11.00 17.15 -19.44
N ALA A 43 -10.40 17.95 -20.32
CA ALA A 43 -9.16 18.70 -20.11
C ALA A 43 -9.33 19.74 -18.98
N VAL A 44 -9.76 19.27 -17.80
CA VAL A 44 -9.90 20.09 -16.61
C VAL A 44 -8.54 20.12 -15.96
N ILE A 45 -7.88 21.26 -16.06
CA ILE A 45 -6.67 21.53 -15.28
C ILE A 45 -7.09 21.61 -13.82
N MET A 46 -6.48 20.77 -12.98
CA MET A 46 -6.73 20.71 -11.54
C MET A 46 -5.64 21.49 -10.81
N HIS A 47 -6.05 22.38 -9.91
CA HIS A 47 -5.12 23.23 -9.16
C HIS A 47 -5.14 22.94 -7.66
N THR A 48 -6.26 22.39 -7.17
CA THR A 48 -6.50 22.17 -5.75
C THR A 48 -6.76 20.70 -5.45
N ARG A 49 -6.63 20.34 -4.17
CA ARG A 49 -7.00 19.02 -3.67
C ARG A 49 -8.49 18.74 -3.89
N GLN A 50 -9.33 19.76 -3.77
CA GLN A 50 -10.78 19.65 -3.96
C GLN A 50 -11.13 19.31 -5.41
N ASP A 51 -10.39 19.86 -6.38
CA ASP A 51 -10.54 19.51 -7.80
C ASP A 51 -10.23 18.03 -8.02
N VAL A 52 -9.10 17.56 -7.47
CA VAL A 52 -8.70 16.15 -7.52
C VAL A 52 -9.74 15.25 -6.86
N TYR A 53 -10.28 15.64 -5.71
CA TYR A 53 -11.32 14.86 -5.02
C TYR A 53 -12.61 14.79 -5.81
N LYS A 54 -13.02 15.91 -6.40
CA LYS A 54 -14.19 15.97 -7.26
C LYS A 54 -14.00 15.04 -8.47
N PHE A 55 -12.85 15.09 -9.12
CA PHE A 55 -12.49 14.18 -10.21
C PHE A 55 -12.53 12.71 -9.76
N MET A 56 -11.87 12.36 -8.66
CA MET A 56 -11.86 10.98 -8.14
C MET A 56 -13.25 10.49 -7.71
N SER A 57 -14.14 11.38 -7.28
CA SER A 57 -15.48 11.04 -6.80
C SER A 57 -16.45 10.61 -7.90
N VAL A 58 -16.22 11.07 -9.14
CA VAL A 58 -17.04 10.73 -10.32
C VAL A 58 -16.54 9.47 -11.03
N LEU A 59 -15.40 8.91 -10.61
CA LEU A 59 -14.89 7.69 -11.19
C LEU A 59 -15.81 6.50 -10.93
N PRO A 60 -15.85 5.52 -11.85
CA PRO A 60 -16.61 4.31 -11.67
C PRO A 60 -16.17 3.53 -10.44
N LYS A 61 -17.18 3.14 -9.65
CA LYS A 61 -17.05 2.41 -8.41
C LYS A 61 -17.29 0.92 -8.68
N PRO A 62 -16.58 0.00 -8.00
CA PRO A 62 -16.85 -1.43 -8.13
C PRO A 62 -18.29 -1.75 -7.70
N ILE A 63 -18.93 -2.67 -8.42
CA ILE A 63 -20.30 -3.16 -8.11
C ILE A 63 -20.25 -4.00 -6.82
N ASP A 64 -19.24 -4.86 -6.71
CA ASP A 64 -19.03 -5.76 -5.57
C ASP A 64 -18.31 -5.05 -4.42
N ARG A 65 -18.97 -4.04 -3.85
CA ARG A 65 -18.48 -3.41 -2.62
C ARG A 65 -18.58 -4.40 -1.48
N LEU A 66 -17.55 -4.42 -0.64
CA LEU A 66 -17.66 -4.98 0.70
C LEU A 66 -18.88 -4.35 1.39
N ARG A 67 -19.86 -5.19 1.71
CA ARG A 67 -20.99 -4.78 2.56
C ARG A 67 -20.57 -4.51 4.01
N GLN A 68 -19.32 -4.84 4.37
CA GLN A 68 -18.81 -4.66 5.73
C GLN A 68 -18.30 -3.22 5.92
N PRO A 69 -18.84 -2.47 6.90
CA PRO A 69 -18.44 -1.09 7.15
C PRO A 69 -17.05 -0.96 7.79
N LYS A 70 -16.43 -2.08 8.21
CA LYS A 70 -15.15 -2.07 8.93
C LYS A 70 -14.25 -3.22 8.53
N LEU A 71 -13.08 -2.88 8.02
CA LEU A 71 -11.99 -3.82 7.75
C LEU A 71 -11.23 -4.12 9.04
N ASP A 72 -10.79 -5.37 9.17
CA ASP A 72 -9.82 -5.80 10.19
C ASP A 72 -8.40 -5.66 9.63
N PRO A 73 -7.40 -5.42 10.51
CA PRO A 73 -6.01 -5.36 10.08
C PRO A 73 -5.53 -6.72 9.58
N VAL A 74 -4.57 -6.69 8.66
CA VAL A 74 -3.94 -7.88 8.05
C VAL A 74 -2.45 -8.01 8.37
N GLY A 75 -1.88 -7.05 9.11
CA GLY A 75 -0.47 -7.03 9.45
C GLY A 75 -0.09 -5.86 10.37
N LEU A 76 1.18 -5.82 10.77
CA LEU A 76 1.82 -4.68 11.43
C LEU A 76 2.74 -3.95 10.45
N SER A 77 2.89 -2.64 10.60
CA SER A 77 3.78 -1.82 9.75
C SER A 77 5.26 -2.13 9.99
N SER A 78 5.60 -2.78 11.10
CA SER A 78 6.95 -3.25 11.39
C SER A 78 7.31 -4.56 10.69
N MET A 79 6.34 -5.23 10.04
CA MET A 79 6.58 -6.46 9.30
C MET A 79 7.04 -6.15 7.88
N ASP A 80 7.96 -6.96 7.35
CA ASP A 80 8.18 -7.02 5.92
C ASP A 80 6.92 -7.61 5.25
N LEU A 81 6.05 -6.72 4.80
CA LEU A 81 4.76 -7.07 4.22
C LEU A 81 4.92 -7.97 3.00
N LYS A 82 5.94 -7.74 2.16
CA LYS A 82 6.15 -8.52 0.93
C LYS A 82 6.54 -9.95 1.29
N SER A 83 7.50 -10.13 2.18
CA SER A 83 7.93 -11.45 2.65
C SER A 83 6.81 -12.18 3.41
N TYR A 84 6.04 -11.46 4.23
CA TYR A 84 4.88 -12.01 4.94
C TYR A 84 3.81 -12.56 3.98
N ILE A 85 3.46 -11.81 2.93
CA ILE A 85 2.48 -12.23 1.92
C ILE A 85 3.06 -13.40 1.09
N ALA A 86 4.32 -13.30 0.66
CA ALA A 86 4.98 -14.33 -0.16
C ALA A 86 5.14 -15.67 0.56
N ALA A 87 5.10 -15.70 1.90
CA ALA A 87 5.08 -16.93 2.67
C ALA A 87 3.78 -17.75 2.46
N ASP A 88 2.71 -17.17 1.90
CA ASP A 88 1.58 -17.96 1.37
C ASP A 88 1.81 -18.34 -0.10
N PRO A 89 1.77 -19.63 -0.44
CA PRO A 89 1.71 -20.03 -1.84
C PRO A 89 0.50 -19.44 -2.58
N GLN A 90 -0.65 -19.27 -1.91
CA GLN A 90 -1.87 -18.74 -2.53
C GLN A 90 -1.81 -17.23 -2.80
N LEU A 91 -0.88 -16.51 -2.16
CA LEU A 91 -0.74 -15.05 -2.26
C LEU A 91 0.51 -14.63 -3.04
N LYS A 92 1.15 -15.54 -3.76
CA LYS A 92 2.38 -15.25 -4.52
C LYS A 92 2.20 -14.11 -5.53
N GLU A 93 1.08 -14.10 -6.25
CA GLU A 93 0.75 -13.04 -7.22
C GLU A 93 0.56 -11.68 -6.52
N VAL A 94 -0.11 -11.69 -5.36
CA VAL A 94 -0.30 -10.51 -4.52
C VAL A 94 1.05 -9.95 -4.08
N ALA A 95 1.97 -10.81 -3.64
CA ALA A 95 3.31 -10.40 -3.21
C ALA A 95 4.14 -9.74 -4.34
N SER A 96 3.94 -10.18 -5.59
CA SER A 96 4.63 -9.60 -6.75
C SER A 96 4.01 -8.31 -7.28
N ASN A 97 2.76 -8.03 -6.92
CA ASN A 97 1.99 -6.92 -7.47
C ASN A 97 1.24 -6.14 -6.37
N LEU A 98 1.95 -5.81 -5.29
CA LEU A 98 1.43 -4.98 -4.21
C LEU A 98 1.95 -3.54 -4.31
N LEU A 99 1.14 -2.62 -3.80
CA LEU A 99 1.55 -1.26 -3.48
C LEU A 99 1.22 -0.98 -2.01
N CYS A 100 2.20 -0.49 -1.26
CA CYS A 100 2.01 0.01 0.09
C CYS A 100 2.74 1.34 0.22
N LEU A 101 2.00 2.41 0.53
CA LEU A 101 2.54 3.76 0.68
C LEU A 101 2.20 4.27 2.09
N PRO A 102 3.00 3.89 3.11
CA PRO A 102 2.70 4.19 4.50
C PRO A 102 2.52 5.69 4.73
N GLY A 103 1.39 6.10 5.32
CA GLY A 103 1.11 7.51 5.63
C GLY A 103 0.98 8.44 4.43
N ARG A 104 0.91 7.92 3.19
CA ARG A 104 0.83 8.73 1.95
C ARG A 104 -0.50 8.61 1.21
N ILE A 105 -1.44 7.82 1.72
CA ILE A 105 -2.75 7.59 1.09
C ILE A 105 -3.82 8.41 1.81
N SER A 106 -4.56 9.21 1.05
CA SER A 106 -5.74 9.94 1.52
C SER A 106 -6.98 9.50 0.76
N TRP A 107 -8.06 9.16 1.47
CA TRP A 107 -9.32 8.74 0.86
C TRP A 107 -10.15 9.94 0.42
N CYS A 108 -10.78 9.88 -0.76
CA CYS A 108 -11.51 11.01 -1.36
C CYS A 108 -12.96 11.16 -0.84
N SER A 109 -13.47 10.14 -0.16
CA SER A 109 -14.86 10.03 0.25
C SER A 109 -14.98 9.24 1.54
N SER A 110 -16.12 9.40 2.23
CA SER A 110 -16.46 8.65 3.44
C SER A 110 -16.64 7.15 3.20
N ASP A 111 -16.95 6.75 1.96
CA ASP A 111 -17.05 5.35 1.56
C ASP A 111 -15.67 4.70 1.28
N HIS A 112 -14.58 5.47 1.35
CA HIS A 112 -13.19 5.01 1.20
C HIS A 112 -12.93 4.11 -0.03
N VAL A 113 -13.63 4.39 -1.14
CA VAL A 113 -13.51 3.58 -2.36
C VAL A 113 -12.40 4.06 -3.28
N HIS A 114 -12.24 5.37 -3.42
CA HIS A 114 -11.15 5.95 -4.20
C HIS A 114 -10.21 6.70 -3.26
N GLY A 115 -8.93 6.64 -3.56
CA GLY A 115 -7.88 7.32 -2.81
C GLY A 115 -7.02 8.17 -3.73
N ILE A 116 -6.23 9.01 -3.10
CA ILE A 116 -5.04 9.58 -3.73
C ILE A 116 -3.82 9.15 -2.93
N ALA A 117 -2.75 8.84 -3.63
CA ALA A 117 -1.42 8.81 -3.05
C ALA A 117 -0.75 10.16 -3.29
N LEU A 118 0.08 10.58 -2.34
CA LEU A 118 0.81 11.83 -2.41
C LEU A 118 2.30 11.54 -2.42
N GLY A 119 2.98 12.08 -3.41
CA GLY A 119 4.42 12.00 -3.59
C GLY A 119 5.03 13.40 -3.66
N PRO A 120 6.36 13.50 -3.57
CA PRO A 120 7.05 14.76 -3.81
C PRO A 120 7.03 15.13 -5.31
N MET A 121 6.85 16.43 -5.63
CA MET A 121 6.98 16.93 -7.00
C MET A 121 8.44 17.02 -7.50
N HIS A 122 9.37 17.16 -6.56
CA HIS A 122 10.79 17.33 -6.83
C HIS A 122 11.56 16.28 -6.04
N LEU A 123 12.53 15.63 -6.66
CA LEU A 123 13.35 14.63 -6.00
C LEU A 123 14.72 15.23 -5.68
N PHE A 124 15.24 14.90 -4.50
CA PHE A 124 16.58 15.33 -4.11
C PHE A 124 17.62 14.41 -4.74
N ASN A 125 18.47 14.94 -5.62
CA ASN A 125 19.57 14.16 -6.16
C ASN A 125 20.76 14.16 -5.17
N GLY A 126 20.85 13.09 -4.38
CA GLY A 126 21.90 12.93 -3.38
C GLY A 126 23.32 12.78 -3.94
N THR A 127 23.50 12.52 -5.23
CA THR A 127 24.85 12.39 -5.82
C THR A 127 25.50 13.74 -6.08
N GLU A 128 24.72 14.75 -6.43
CA GLU A 128 25.19 16.10 -6.75
C GLU A 128 25.05 17.06 -5.56
N TYR A 129 24.41 16.63 -4.46
CA TYR A 129 24.17 17.37 -3.21
C TYR A 129 23.56 18.77 -3.35
N THR A 130 23.18 19.19 -4.56
CA THR A 130 22.87 20.60 -4.87
C THR A 130 21.67 20.76 -5.80
N THR A 131 21.22 19.71 -6.48
CA THR A 131 20.18 19.81 -7.51
C THR A 131 18.91 19.06 -7.08
N TRP A 132 17.83 19.83 -6.93
CA TRP A 132 16.47 19.29 -6.93
C TRP A 132 16.06 19.13 -8.38
N THR A 133 15.72 17.91 -8.79
CA THR A 133 15.23 17.65 -10.13
C THR A 133 13.72 17.47 -10.09
N GLU A 134 13.05 18.03 -11.10
CA GLU A 134 11.66 17.68 -11.32
C GLU A 134 11.59 16.18 -11.64
N GLY A 135 10.79 15.46 -10.89
CA GLY A 135 10.72 14.01 -10.98
C GLY A 135 9.42 13.48 -10.39
N SER A 136 9.16 12.20 -10.64
CA SER A 136 8.01 11.51 -10.10
C SER A 136 8.40 10.09 -9.73
N GLU A 137 8.18 9.72 -8.47
CA GLU A 137 8.27 8.34 -8.03
C GLU A 137 7.12 7.47 -8.56
N PHE A 138 6.07 8.09 -9.12
CA PHE A 138 4.86 7.43 -9.57
C PHE A 138 4.86 7.08 -11.07
N ILE A 139 5.82 7.55 -11.86
CA ILE A 139 5.98 7.17 -13.28
C ILE A 139 5.87 5.64 -13.50
N PRO A 140 6.54 4.78 -12.72
CA PRO A 140 6.46 3.32 -12.91
C PRO A 140 5.10 2.70 -12.53
N LEU A 141 4.20 3.48 -11.94
CA LEU A 141 2.89 3.05 -11.45
C LEU A 141 1.76 3.44 -12.42
N TYR A 142 1.91 4.50 -13.21
CA TYR A 142 0.85 5.03 -14.05
C TYR A 142 0.21 3.96 -14.96
N GLY A 143 -1.13 3.90 -14.93
CA GLY A 143 -1.93 2.94 -15.69
C GLY A 143 -1.92 1.50 -15.15
N ARG A 144 -1.03 1.16 -14.20
CA ARG A 144 -0.91 -0.20 -13.66
C ARG A 144 -1.96 -0.47 -12.60
N THR A 145 -2.22 -1.77 -12.41
CA THR A 145 -3.14 -2.28 -11.40
C THR A 145 -2.36 -3.11 -10.37
N PHE A 146 -2.63 -2.92 -9.08
CA PHE A 146 -1.93 -3.58 -7.96
C PHE A 146 -2.85 -3.81 -6.77
N HIS A 147 -2.47 -4.74 -5.89
CA HIS A 147 -3.08 -4.93 -4.59
C HIS A 147 -2.64 -3.81 -3.63
N LEU A 148 -3.58 -2.97 -3.22
CA LEU A 148 -3.29 -1.81 -2.39
C LEU A 148 -3.36 -2.17 -0.90
N PHE A 149 -2.32 -1.78 -0.18
CA PHE A 149 -2.24 -1.83 1.27
C PHE A 149 -2.01 -0.42 1.82
N TYR A 150 -2.59 -0.14 2.98
CA TYR A 150 -2.40 1.13 3.67
C TYR A 150 -2.14 0.91 5.16
N THR A 151 -1.47 1.89 5.77
CA THR A 151 -1.14 1.85 7.20
C THR A 151 -1.92 2.91 7.97
N THR A 152 -2.16 2.64 9.24
CA THR A 152 -2.72 3.61 10.18
C THR A 152 -1.65 4.11 11.15
N ARG A 153 -1.94 5.21 11.86
CA ARG A 153 -1.05 5.75 12.91
C ARG A 153 -0.70 4.74 14.00
N ARG A 154 -1.51 3.70 14.19
CA ARG A 154 -1.28 2.64 15.19
C ARG A 154 -0.34 1.54 14.68
N GLY A 155 0.29 1.74 13.52
CA GLY A 155 1.18 0.74 12.91
C GLY A 155 0.45 -0.51 12.45
N LEU A 156 -0.85 -0.42 12.16
CA LEU A 156 -1.64 -1.51 11.59
C LEU A 156 -1.71 -1.39 10.08
N VAL A 157 -1.57 -2.51 9.38
CA VAL A 157 -1.69 -2.62 7.91
C VAL A 157 -3.07 -3.17 7.57
N PHE A 158 -3.70 -2.59 6.54
CA PHE A 158 -5.00 -3.00 6.01
C PHE A 158 -4.89 -3.27 4.51
N TYR A 159 -5.67 -4.24 4.03
CA TYR A 159 -5.81 -4.52 2.60
C TYR A 159 -7.02 -3.76 2.06
N ALA A 160 -6.80 -2.92 1.04
CA ALA A 160 -7.85 -2.08 0.46
C ALA A 160 -8.55 -2.70 -0.76
N GLY A 161 -7.93 -3.70 -1.40
CA GLY A 161 -8.43 -4.30 -2.64
C GLY A 161 -7.45 -4.15 -3.81
N LEU A 162 -7.97 -4.32 -5.03
CA LEU A 162 -7.24 -4.14 -6.28
C LEU A 162 -7.50 -2.73 -6.83
N TYR A 163 -6.44 -1.98 -7.10
CA TYR A 163 -6.50 -0.58 -7.50
C TYR A 163 -5.74 -0.33 -8.79
N LYS A 164 -6.27 0.56 -9.63
CA LYS A 164 -5.60 1.12 -10.79
C LYS A 164 -5.03 2.50 -10.46
N ALA A 165 -3.77 2.71 -10.82
CA ALA A 165 -3.10 4.00 -10.74
C ALA A 165 -3.50 4.89 -11.92
N ILE A 166 -4.04 6.07 -11.63
CA ILE A 166 -4.41 7.09 -12.60
C ILE A 166 -3.35 8.19 -12.58
N ASP A 167 -2.81 8.49 -13.76
CA ASP A 167 -1.94 9.64 -13.96
C ASP A 167 -2.76 10.93 -13.88
N ILE A 168 -2.65 11.60 -12.72
CA ILE A 168 -3.24 12.91 -12.46
C ILE A 168 -2.25 14.03 -12.81
N ARG A 169 -0.95 13.73 -12.96
CA ARG A 169 0.09 14.73 -13.22
C ARG A 169 -0.16 15.45 -14.55
N THR A 170 -0.65 14.74 -15.56
CA THR A 170 -1.04 15.36 -16.85
C THR A 170 -2.09 16.46 -16.72
N GLN A 171 -3.01 16.35 -15.75
CA GLN A 171 -4.04 17.36 -15.47
C GLN A 171 -3.64 18.32 -14.34
N CYS A 172 -2.57 18.02 -13.61
CA CYS A 172 -2.06 18.79 -12.48
C CYS A 172 -0.52 18.90 -12.55
N PRO A 173 0.02 19.55 -13.61
CA PRO A 173 1.47 19.55 -13.87
C PRO A 173 2.25 20.27 -12.77
N GLU A 174 1.62 21.24 -12.12
CA GLU A 174 2.21 22.00 -11.00
C GLU A 174 2.09 21.28 -9.65
N GLY A 175 1.40 20.13 -9.59
CA GLY A 175 1.04 19.47 -8.33
C GLY A 175 0.03 20.27 -7.50
N ILE A 176 -0.26 19.83 -6.28
CA ILE A 176 -1.22 20.47 -5.36
C ILE A 176 -0.53 20.96 -4.08
N SER A 177 -1.15 21.94 -3.40
CA SER A 177 -0.68 22.39 -2.09
C SER A 177 -0.94 21.33 -1.02
N ALA A 178 0.06 21.15 -0.17
CA ALA A 178 0.03 20.27 1.00
C ALA A 178 -0.71 20.89 2.21
N GLN A 179 -0.90 22.21 2.30
CA GLN A 179 -1.35 22.88 3.55
C GLN A 179 -2.62 22.30 4.21
N GLN A 180 -3.50 21.66 3.43
CA GLN A 180 -4.78 21.14 3.93
C GLN A 180 -4.78 19.63 4.21
N ILE A 181 -3.67 18.93 3.99
CA ILE A 181 -3.58 17.48 4.19
C ILE A 181 -3.24 17.21 5.65
N ASP A 182 -3.73 16.10 6.21
CA ASP A 182 -3.53 15.79 7.61
C ASP A 182 -2.03 15.81 7.97
N HIS A 183 -1.69 16.21 9.19
CA HIS A 183 -0.30 16.30 9.65
C HIS A 183 0.51 14.98 9.60
N ILE A 184 -0.15 13.86 9.30
CA ILE A 184 0.44 12.52 9.18
C ILE A 184 1.32 12.38 7.93
N PHE A 185 1.04 13.18 6.90
CA PHE A 185 1.62 12.99 5.58
C PHE A 185 3.03 13.59 5.47
N TRP A 186 3.37 14.59 6.29
CA TRP A 186 4.64 15.34 6.16
C TRP A 186 5.88 14.51 6.43
N PRO A 187 5.94 13.70 7.51
CA PRO A 187 7.10 12.84 7.74
C PRO A 187 7.26 11.80 6.63
N ALA A 188 6.15 11.26 6.12
CA ALA A 188 6.19 10.24 5.07
C ALA A 188 6.62 10.83 3.70
N LEU A 189 6.20 12.05 3.39
CA LEU A 189 6.65 12.77 2.19
C LEU A 189 8.13 13.17 2.30
N ALA A 190 8.55 13.65 3.47
CA ALA A 190 9.96 13.92 3.73
C ALA A 190 10.79 12.63 3.62
N GLU A 191 10.30 11.51 4.13
CA GLU A 191 10.98 10.22 4.01
C GLU A 191 11.09 9.75 2.55
N ALA A 192 10.00 9.87 1.78
CA ALA A 192 9.97 9.54 0.35
C ALA A 192 10.99 10.35 -0.46
N LEU A 193 11.16 11.64 -0.15
CA LEU A 193 12.21 12.47 -0.73
C LEU A 193 13.63 11.97 -0.45
N THR A 194 13.82 11.36 0.72
CA THR A 194 15.13 10.98 1.23
C THR A 194 15.49 9.52 0.98
N SER A 195 14.59 8.72 0.41
CA SER A 195 14.76 7.29 0.14
C SER A 195 16.06 7.03 -0.64
N GLY A 196 17.13 6.64 0.07
CA GLY A 196 18.46 6.38 -0.49
C GLY A 196 19.58 7.33 -0.02
N SER A 197 19.29 8.32 0.83
CA SER A 197 20.28 9.26 1.36
C SER A 197 20.22 9.36 2.89
N ASP A 198 21.38 9.37 3.54
CA ASP A 198 21.54 9.58 4.99
C ASP A 198 21.30 11.04 5.38
N LEU A 199 20.13 11.57 5.03
CA LEU A 199 19.76 12.93 5.39
C LEU A 199 19.50 13.03 6.89
N THR A 200 20.07 14.07 7.50
CA THR A 200 19.95 14.31 8.94
C THR A 200 18.48 14.49 9.34
N LYS A 201 18.14 14.10 10.56
CA LYS A 201 16.81 14.32 11.16
C LYS A 201 16.38 15.79 11.09
N SER A 202 17.35 16.72 11.19
CA SER A 202 17.12 18.15 11.05
C SER A 202 16.54 18.51 9.68
N LEU A 203 17.15 18.01 8.60
CA LEU A 203 16.66 18.30 7.24
C LEU A 203 15.28 17.70 7.00
N LYS A 204 15.01 16.48 7.48
CA LYS A 204 13.66 15.86 7.38
C LYS A 204 12.59 16.74 8.04
N ASN A 205 12.90 17.33 9.19
CA ASN A 205 11.99 18.27 9.86
C ASN A 205 11.79 19.55 9.03
N VAL A 206 12.85 20.12 8.47
CA VAL A 206 12.76 21.31 7.59
C VAL A 206 11.89 21.02 6.37
N LEU A 207 12.08 19.89 5.69
CA LEU A 207 11.27 19.49 4.54
C LEU A 207 9.80 19.29 4.93
N SER A 208 9.55 18.63 6.06
CA SER A 208 8.21 18.47 6.62
C SER A 208 7.54 19.83 6.87
N ASP A 209 8.25 20.81 7.42
CA ASP A 209 7.75 22.16 7.65
C ASP A 209 7.47 22.91 6.35
N LEU A 210 8.31 22.74 5.32
CA LEU A 210 8.10 23.36 4.02
C LEU A 210 6.85 22.82 3.32
N TYR A 211 6.59 21.51 3.40
CA TYR A 211 5.31 20.95 2.93
C TYR A 211 4.13 21.45 3.76
N HIS A 212 4.26 21.46 5.09
CA HIS A 212 3.20 21.93 5.98
C HIS A 212 2.82 23.39 5.69
N LYS A 213 3.81 24.24 5.40
CA LYS A 213 3.63 25.65 5.01
C LYS A 213 3.24 25.83 3.54
N GLY A 214 3.13 24.76 2.75
CA GLY A 214 2.78 24.82 1.32
C GLY A 214 3.85 25.44 0.43
N ALA A 215 5.08 25.60 0.93
CA ALA A 215 6.20 26.07 0.13
C ALA A 215 6.63 25.01 -0.88
N LEU A 216 6.42 23.73 -0.56
CA LEU A 216 6.60 22.61 -1.48
C LEU A 216 5.23 22.05 -1.91
N ARG A 217 5.12 21.74 -3.20
CA ARG A 217 3.94 21.11 -3.80
C ARG A 217 4.12 19.59 -3.85
N VAL A 218 3.01 18.88 -3.82
CA VAL A 218 2.97 17.41 -3.87
C VAL A 218 2.35 16.93 -5.17
N GLU A 219 2.86 15.82 -5.67
CA GLU A 219 2.32 15.11 -6.82
C GLU A 219 1.17 14.20 -6.36
N PRO A 220 -0.05 14.36 -6.90
CA PRO A 220 -1.13 13.42 -6.67
C PRO A 220 -1.06 12.23 -7.64
N LEU A 221 -1.19 11.02 -7.12
CA LEU A 221 -1.49 9.80 -7.87
C LEU A 221 -2.92 9.36 -7.57
N GLY A 222 -3.76 9.20 -8.60
CA GLY A 222 -5.12 8.69 -8.42
C GLY A 222 -5.11 7.19 -8.14
N LEU A 223 -5.84 6.75 -7.13
CA LEU A 223 -6.02 5.35 -6.78
C LEU A 223 -7.49 4.96 -6.96
N GLN A 224 -7.82 4.39 -8.12
CA GLN A 224 -9.16 3.91 -8.43
C GLN A 224 -9.33 2.45 -8.00
N CYS A 225 -10.21 2.17 -7.04
CA CYS A 225 -10.59 0.79 -6.74
C CYS A 225 -11.27 0.13 -7.94
N VAL A 226 -10.73 -1.01 -8.36
CA VAL A 226 -11.23 -1.85 -9.45
C VAL A 226 -12.13 -2.95 -8.90
N LYS A 227 -11.68 -3.62 -7.83
CA LYS A 227 -12.45 -4.65 -7.12
C LYS A 227 -11.93 -4.84 -5.69
N PHE A 228 -12.78 -5.40 -4.83
CA PHE A 228 -12.34 -5.93 -3.54
C PHE A 228 -12.29 -7.46 -3.59
N ASP A 229 -11.13 -8.04 -3.27
CA ASP A 229 -10.94 -9.49 -3.32
C ASP A 229 -11.12 -10.11 -1.93
N LEU A 230 -12.31 -10.66 -1.67
CA LEU A 230 -12.70 -11.15 -0.35
C LEU A 230 -11.87 -12.37 0.09
N ASP A 231 -11.44 -13.21 -0.85
CA ASP A 231 -10.67 -14.41 -0.57
C ASP A 231 -9.27 -14.04 -0.08
N ILE A 232 -8.58 -13.14 -0.80
CA ILE A 232 -7.29 -12.59 -0.39
C ILE A 232 -7.39 -11.94 0.99
N TYR A 233 -8.40 -11.11 1.20
CA TYR A 233 -8.63 -10.45 2.49
C TYR A 233 -8.81 -11.48 3.63
N THR A 234 -9.62 -12.51 3.40
CA THR A 234 -9.94 -13.53 4.41
C THR A 234 -8.69 -14.34 4.78
N ILE A 235 -7.87 -14.74 3.80
CA ILE A 235 -6.60 -15.44 4.04
C ILE A 235 -5.68 -14.57 4.91
N LEU A 236 -5.46 -13.32 4.49
CA LEU A 236 -4.58 -12.38 5.17
C LEU A 236 -5.02 -12.09 6.61
N LYS A 237 -6.33 -11.83 6.80
CA LYS A 237 -6.94 -11.59 8.11
C LYS A 237 -6.77 -12.79 9.03
N ASN A 238 -7.07 -14.00 8.56
CA ASN A 238 -6.97 -15.22 9.35
C ASN A 238 -5.52 -15.47 9.80
N ARG A 239 -4.56 -15.31 8.88
CA ARG A 239 -3.14 -15.43 9.21
C ARG A 239 -2.70 -14.43 10.27
N PHE A 240 -3.14 -13.18 10.17
CA PHE A 240 -2.79 -12.16 11.16
C PHE A 240 -3.42 -12.45 12.52
N SER A 241 -4.65 -12.97 12.57
CA SER A 241 -5.31 -13.41 13.81
C SER A 241 -4.53 -14.51 14.54
N VAL A 242 -4.02 -15.51 13.79
CA VAL A 242 -3.15 -16.56 14.33
C VAL A 242 -1.86 -15.97 14.89
N PHE A 243 -1.22 -15.07 14.13
CA PHE A 243 0.00 -14.38 14.57
C PHE A 243 -0.21 -13.57 15.86
N GLN A 244 -1.31 -12.82 15.96
CA GLN A 244 -1.65 -12.06 17.18
C GLN A 244 -1.88 -12.98 18.39
N SER A 245 -2.52 -14.12 18.18
CA SER A 245 -2.77 -15.10 19.25
C SER A 245 -1.47 -15.71 19.78
N ALA A 246 -0.53 -15.99 18.89
CA ALA A 246 0.81 -16.44 19.26
C ALA A 246 1.60 -15.38 20.04
N MET A 247 1.57 -14.11 19.64
CA MET A 247 2.25 -13.05 20.40
C MET A 247 1.68 -12.85 21.80
N LYS A 248 0.35 -12.96 21.97
CA LYS A 248 -0.31 -12.87 23.28
C LYS A 248 0.07 -14.02 24.22
N SER A 249 0.37 -15.21 23.70
CA SER A 249 0.77 -16.35 24.54
C SER A 249 2.22 -16.27 24.98
N VAL A 250 3.11 -15.71 24.15
CA VAL A 250 4.52 -15.45 24.51
C VAL A 250 4.62 -14.41 25.63
N GLY A 251 3.92 -13.28 25.51
CA GLY A 251 3.94 -12.23 26.54
C GLY A 251 3.37 -12.66 27.90
N LYS A 252 2.54 -13.71 27.96
CA LYS A 252 2.08 -14.30 29.22
C LYS A 252 3.09 -15.24 29.88
N ARG A 253 4.01 -15.83 29.11
CA ARG A 253 5.06 -16.73 29.65
C ARG A 253 6.21 -15.95 30.28
N GLU A 254 6.55 -14.78 29.74
CA GLU A 254 7.57 -13.92 30.34
C GLU A 254 7.15 -13.33 31.69
N ALA A 255 5.84 -13.20 31.94
CA ALA A 255 5.32 -12.77 33.25
C ALA A 255 5.37 -13.86 34.34
N ASN A 256 5.77 -15.10 34.00
CA ASN A 256 5.82 -16.24 34.93
C ASN A 256 7.23 -16.84 35.06
N PHE A 257 8.30 -16.14 34.65
CA PHE A 257 9.62 -16.53 35.12
C PHE A 257 9.71 -16.23 36.61
N PRO A 258 9.98 -17.23 37.47
CA PRO A 258 10.31 -16.93 38.87
C PRO A 258 11.50 -15.99 38.86
N GLU A 259 11.43 -14.90 39.63
CA GLU A 259 12.56 -14.02 39.90
C GLU A 259 13.76 -14.89 40.30
N ALA A 260 14.62 -15.19 39.32
CA ALA A 260 15.91 -15.77 39.59
C ALA A 260 16.67 -14.67 40.32
N SER A 261 16.81 -14.86 41.63
CA SER A 261 17.63 -14.06 42.53
C SER A 261 18.94 -13.66 41.84
N MET A 262 19.04 -12.39 41.46
CA MET A 262 20.24 -11.81 40.86
C MET A 262 21.41 -11.93 41.85
N PRO A 263 22.52 -12.58 41.50
CA PRO A 263 23.72 -12.52 42.32
C PRO A 263 24.40 -11.16 42.15
N GLY A 264 24.56 -10.45 43.27
CA GLY A 264 25.76 -9.67 43.59
C GLY A 264 26.06 -8.43 42.74
N ASN A 265 25.86 -7.27 43.35
CA ASN A 265 26.48 -5.99 42.99
C ASN A 265 27.95 -6.13 42.56
N LEU A 266 28.27 -5.71 41.34
CA LEU A 266 29.64 -5.38 40.94
C LEU A 266 29.91 -3.88 41.22
N PRO A 267 31.09 -3.52 41.75
CA PRO A 267 31.38 -2.16 42.17
C PRO A 267 31.62 -1.24 40.96
N ILE A 268 30.95 -0.08 40.99
CA ILE A 268 31.10 1.00 40.03
C ILE A 268 32.46 1.68 40.24
N SER A 269 33.36 1.52 39.28
CA SER A 269 34.63 2.25 39.22
C SER A 269 34.38 3.73 38.87
N LYS A 270 34.78 4.62 39.77
CA LYS A 270 34.72 6.09 39.61
C LYS A 270 35.76 6.54 38.57
N LYS A 271 35.31 7.09 37.45
CA LYS A 271 36.19 7.80 36.50
C LYS A 271 36.62 9.16 37.07
N LYS A 272 37.94 9.36 37.11
CA LYS A 272 38.65 10.59 37.50
C LYS A 272 38.43 11.66 36.42
N LYS A 273 37.96 12.85 36.81
CA LYS A 273 38.03 14.07 35.97
C LYS A 273 39.49 14.56 35.95
N ILE A 274 40.02 14.82 34.77
CA ILE A 274 41.27 15.57 34.57
C ILE A 274 40.85 16.96 34.08
N HIS A 275 41.40 17.98 34.72
CA HIS A 275 41.28 19.40 34.39
C HIS A 275 42.31 19.80 33.33
#